data_AF-A0A077M1C7-F1
#
_entry.id   AF-A0A077M1C7-F1
#
_cell.length_a   1.000
_cell.length_b   1.000
_cell.length_c   1.000
_cell.angle_alpha   90.00
_cell.angle_beta   90.00
_cell.angle_gamma   90.00
#
_symmetry.space_group_name_H-M   'P 1'
#
loop_
_entity.id
_entity.type
_entity.pdbx_description
1 polymer ?
#
loop_
_entity_poly.entity_id
_entity_poly.type
_entity_poly.pdbx_seq_one_letter_code
_entity_poly.pdbx_strand_id
1 'polypeptide(L)' 'MPLPGWAVRLPEAVAGPLRQGDPAVLPRVHDGACLLDLRCVPDRYDERLLEAARRALAVVESRAER' A
#
# COMPACT_ATOMS: atom_id res chain seq x y z
N MET A 1 21.44 -6.56 -13.02
CA MET A 1 21.02 -5.14 -13.02
C MET A 1 19.58 -5.08 -12.54
N PRO A 2 19.20 -4.19 -11.60
CA PRO A 2 17.78 -3.99 -11.30
C PRO A 2 17.07 -3.49 -12.56
N LEU A 3 15.88 -4.02 -12.83
CA LEU A 3 15.05 -3.51 -13.92
C LEU A 3 14.46 -2.16 -13.50
N PRO A 4 14.41 -1.16 -14.39
CA PRO A 4 13.72 0.08 -14.10
C PRO A 4 12.25 -0.24 -13.79
N GLY A 5 11.78 0.27 -12.66
CA GLY A 5 10.44 0.03 -12.18
C GLY A 5 9.98 1.18 -11.30
N TRP A 6 8.67 1.25 -11.11
CA TRP A 6 8.04 2.27 -10.28
C TRP A 6 7.04 1.59 -9.35
N ALA A 7 6.85 2.20 -8.19
CA ALA A 7 5.86 1.81 -7.21
C ALA A 7 5.38 3.08 -6.50
N VAL A 8 4.14 3.06 -6.03
CA VAL A 8 3.63 4.12 -5.16
C VAL A 8 4.25 3.92 -3.78
N ARG A 9 4.93 4.96 -3.28
CA ARG A 9 5.58 4.96 -1.97
C ARG A 9 4.62 5.50 -0.91
N LEU A 10 4.35 4.71 0.12
CA LEU A 10 3.55 5.05 1.29
C LEU A 10 4.40 4.91 2.58
N PRO A 11 4.00 5.53 3.70
CA PRO A 11 4.64 5.29 5.00
C PRO A 11 4.66 3.79 5.35
N GLU A 12 5.76 3.29 5.93
CA GLU A 12 5.92 1.86 6.26
C GLU A 12 4.76 1.30 7.10
N ALA A 13 4.25 2.09 8.05
CA ALA A 13 3.16 1.69 8.95
C ALA A 13 1.85 1.32 8.22
N VAL A 14 1.68 1.77 6.96
CA VAL A 14 0.50 1.45 6.13
C VAL A 14 0.48 -0.03 5.71
N ALA A 15 1.62 -0.72 5.70
CA ALA A 15 1.69 -2.11 5.27
C ALA A 15 0.86 -3.06 6.14
N GLY A 16 0.78 -2.82 7.46
CA GLY A 16 -0.03 -3.63 8.37
C GLY A 16 -1.53 -3.54 8.07
N PRO A 17 -2.13 -2.33 8.09
CA PRO A 17 -3.53 -2.13 7.72
C PRO A 17 -3.89 -2.66 6.32
N LEU A 18 -3.00 -2.51 5.32
CA LEU A 18 -3.22 -3.07 3.98
C LEU A 18 -3.33 -4.61 3.98
N ARG A 19 -2.44 -5.29 4.72
CA ARG A 19 -2.44 -6.77 4.82
C ARG A 19 -3.65 -7.32 5.57
N GLN A 20 -4.22 -6.52 6.48
CA GLN A 20 -5.37 -6.90 7.32
C GLN A 20 -6.70 -6.41 6.76
N GLY A 21 -6.70 -5.61 5.70
CA GLY A 21 -7.91 -5.12 5.05
C GLY A 21 -8.65 -6.22 4.27
N ASP A 22 -9.87 -5.88 3.82
CA ASP A 22 -10.66 -6.71 2.93
C ASP A 22 -11.00 -5.92 1.64
N PRO A 23 -10.50 -6.32 0.46
CA PRO A 23 -9.55 -7.42 0.25
C PRO A 23 -8.17 -7.09 0.83
N ALA A 24 -7.40 -8.13 1.17
CA ALA A 24 -6.02 -7.97 1.62
C ALA A 24 -5.12 -7.51 0.45
N VAL A 25 -4.30 -6.51 0.71
CA VAL A 25 -3.27 -6.01 -0.21
C VAL A 25 -1.91 -6.36 0.36
N LEU A 26 -1.03 -6.97 -0.45
CA LEU A 26 0.29 -7.43 -0.02
C LEU A 26 1.39 -6.51 -0.60
N PRO A 27 1.66 -5.34 0.01
CA PRO A 27 2.74 -4.47 -0.42
C PRO A 27 4.11 -5.07 -0.07
N ARG A 28 5.13 -4.64 -0.81
CA ARG A 28 6.53 -4.84 -0.41
C ARG A 28 6.92 -3.76 0.60
N VAL A 29 7.63 -4.13 1.67
CA VAL A 29 8.29 -3.16 2.55
C VAL A 29 9.78 -3.15 2.23
N HIS A 30 10.35 -1.97 2.03
CA HIS A 30 11.77 -1.79 1.73
C HIS A 30 12.19 -0.37 2.10
N ASP A 31 13.37 -0.21 2.70
CA ASP A 31 13.99 1.08 3.05
C ASP A 31 13.02 2.06 3.72
N GLY A 32 12.34 1.59 4.77
CA GLY A 32 11.43 2.44 5.55
C GLY A 32 10.13 2.80 4.84
N ALA A 33 9.77 2.11 3.76
CA ALA A 33 8.59 2.42 2.96
C ALA A 33 7.74 1.19 2.62
N CYS A 34 6.43 1.41 2.58
CA CYS A 34 5.46 0.50 2.00
C CYS A 34 5.33 0.82 0.50
N LEU A 35 5.55 -0.17 -0.37
CA LEU A 35 5.59 -0.02 -1.82
C LEU A 35 4.46 -0.81 -2.48
N LEU A 36 3.64 -0.10 -3.25
CA LEU A 36 2.60 -0.69 -4.11
C LEU A 36 3.04 -0.63 -5.57
N ASP A 37 3.39 -1.79 -6.14
CA ASP A 37 3.65 -1.93 -7.57
C ASP A 37 2.34 -2.27 -8.29
N LEU A 38 1.76 -1.30 -8.99
CA LEU A 38 0.48 -1.48 -9.68
C LEU A 38 0.58 -2.51 -10.82
N ARG A 39 1.78 -2.77 -11.35
CA ARG A 39 1.98 -3.74 -12.43
C ARG A 39 1.80 -5.19 -11.95
N CYS A 40 1.79 -5.42 -10.65
CA CYS A 40 1.56 -6.73 -10.04
C CYS A 40 0.07 -7.09 -9.93
N VAL A 41 -0.84 -6.18 -10.29
CA VAL A 41 -2.29 -6.34 -10.15
C VAL A 41 -2.97 -5.98 -11.48
N PRO A 42 -4.02 -6.70 -11.90
CA PRO A 42 -4.82 -6.28 -13.05
C PRO A 42 -5.48 -4.90 -12.85
N ASP A 43 -5.45 -4.06 -13.87
CA ASP A 43 -6.00 -2.70 -13.95
C ASP A 43 -7.45 -2.55 -13.45
N ARG A 44 -8.31 -3.56 -13.69
CA ARG A 44 -9.69 -3.60 -13.18
C ARG A 44 -9.82 -3.48 -11.65
N TYR A 45 -8.72 -3.65 -10.92
CA TYR A 45 -8.68 -3.52 -9.46
C TYR A 45 -8.14 -2.17 -8.97
N ASP A 46 -7.77 -1.24 -9.86
CA ASP A 46 -7.17 0.04 -9.48
C ASP A 46 -8.04 0.81 -8.48
N GLU A 47 -9.35 0.91 -8.73
CA GLU A 47 -10.28 1.57 -7.81
C GLU A 47 -10.34 0.89 -6.44
N ARG A 48 -10.34 -0.45 -6.41
CA ARG A 48 -10.35 -1.20 -5.14
C ARG A 48 -9.04 -1.02 -4.37
N LEU A 49 -7.91 -0.99 -5.09
CA LEU A 49 -6.59 -0.79 -4.51
C LEU A 49 -6.44 0.64 -3.97
N LEU A 50 -6.95 1.63 -4.69
CA LEU A 50 -7.00 3.02 -4.24
C LEU A 50 -7.83 3.17 -2.96
N GLU A 51 -9.00 2.53 -2.91
CA GLU A 51 -9.85 2.54 -1.72
C GLU A 51 -9.16 1.87 -0.51
N ALA A 52 -8.54 0.71 -0.72
CA ALA A 52 -7.76 0.04 0.32
C ALA A 52 -6.60 0.90 0.83
N ALA A 53 -5.87 1.58 -0.07
CA ALA A 53 -4.79 2.50 0.29
C ALA A 53 -5.30 3.70 1.11
N ARG A 54 -6.41 4.32 0.70
CA ARG A 54 -7.04 5.42 1.45
C ARG A 54 -7.48 5.00 2.85
N ARG A 55 -8.15 3.84 2.97
CA ARG A 55 -8.57 3.30 4.28
C ARG A 55 -7.35 3.02 5.17
N ALA A 56 -6.30 2.42 4.62
CA ALA A 56 -5.09 2.11 5.37
C ALA A 56 -4.34 3.38 5.83
N LEU A 57 -4.32 4.43 5.01
CA LEU A 57 -3.77 5.73 5.39
C LEU A 57 -4.52 6.35 6.56
N ALA A 58 -5.85 6.41 6.49
CA ALA A 58 -6.69 6.94 7.58
C ALA A 58 -6.48 6.17 8.91
N VAL A 59 -6.26 4.85 8.85
CA VAL A 59 -5.93 4.04 10.03
C VAL A 59 -4.59 4.46 10.65
N VAL A 60 -3.58 4.76 9.83
CA VAL A 60 -2.27 5.20 10.32
C VAL A 60 -2.34 6.62 10.88
N GLU A 61 -3.02 7.53 10.20
CA GLU A 61 -3.21 8.92 10.61
C GLU A 61 -3.91 9.00 11.98
N SER A 62 -5.03 8.28 12.15
CA SER A 62 -5.76 8.22 13.43
C SER A 62 -4.98 7.55 14.58
N ARG A 63 -3.86 6.86 14.30
CA ARG A 63 -2.95 6.32 15.33
C ARG A 63 -1.86 7.31 15.70
N ALA A 64 -1.46 8.18 14.77
CA ALA A 64 -0.48 9.23 15.03
C ALA A 64 -1.06 10.39 15.87
N GLU A 65 -2.38 10.58 15.81
CA GLU A 65 -3.12 11.60 16.56
C GLU A 65 -3.46 11.19 18.00
N ARG A 66 -3.17 9.93 18.39
CA ARG A 66 -3.38 9.39 19.75
C ARG A 66 -2.07 9.37 20.53
#